data_AF-A0A8R1DRW4-F1
#
_entry.id   AF-A0A8R1DRW4-F1
#
_cell.length_a   1.000
_cell.length_b   1.000
_cell.length_c   1.000
_cell.angle_alpha   90.00
_cell.angle_beta   90.00
_cell.angle_gamma   90.00
#
_symmetry.space_group_name_H-M   'P 1'
#
loop_
_entity.id
_entity.type
_entity.pdbx_description
1 polymer ?
#
loop_
_entity_poly.entity_id
_entity_poly.type
_entity_poly.pdbx_seq_one_letter_code
_entity_poly.pdbx_strand_id
1 'polypeptide(L)'
;MCAHEGKQYSNGSTFISQGSFRLKCVTFHNLTSTLEVLSCITPAGIEIPIGSQLEERDKVFECTSGNVTLKSSPGRSGKCRGVYNVQDEWVEDSFKLQCTPYGKVELKSCITKDGVEIPLGSAKRVPAGYALECVQIDGNVALRTAKTFDCETGAGEIKKFGETWNEGNFVRRCVNYGVSSIIGCYLDGVGSIGLNQNVTSGNLFYMCINQNDQFKFRTLKAQQ
;
A
#
# COMPACT_ATOMS: atom_id res chain seq x y z
N MET A 1 2.64 -36.32 -46.88
CA MET A 1 1.42 -36.04 -46.08
C MET A 1 1.85 -35.83 -44.65
N CYS A 2 1.13 -35.02 -43.88
CA CYS A 2 1.42 -34.86 -42.45
C CYS A 2 0.53 -35.81 -41.65
N ALA A 3 1.09 -36.45 -40.62
CA ALA A 3 0.33 -37.22 -39.64
C ALA A 3 0.22 -36.42 -38.34
N HIS A 4 -1.01 -36.21 -37.87
CA HIS A 4 -1.28 -35.48 -36.63
C HIS A 4 -2.51 -36.06 -35.95
N GLU A 5 -2.41 -36.37 -34.65
CA GLU A 5 -3.52 -36.92 -33.85
C GLU A 5 -4.25 -38.11 -34.51
N GLY A 6 -3.49 -39.01 -35.15
CA GLY A 6 -4.04 -40.19 -35.82
C GLY A 6 -4.75 -39.90 -37.16
N LYS A 7 -4.77 -38.66 -37.62
CA LYS A 7 -5.30 -38.25 -38.93
C LYS A 7 -4.18 -37.92 -39.91
N GLN A 8 -4.47 -38.07 -41.20
CA GLN A 8 -3.55 -37.68 -42.27
C GLN A 8 -4.06 -36.46 -43.02
N TYR A 9 -3.11 -35.57 -43.34
CA TYR A 9 -3.37 -34.28 -43.95
C TYR A 9 -2.57 -34.14 -45.26
N SER A 10 -3.25 -33.65 -46.30
CA SER A 10 -2.62 -33.36 -47.59
C SER A 10 -1.77 -32.10 -47.52
N ASN A 11 -0.77 -31.99 -48.41
CA ASN A 11 0.08 -30.80 -48.49
C ASN A 11 -0.78 -29.54 -48.72
N GLY A 12 -0.49 -28.47 -47.99
CA GLY A 12 -1.20 -27.20 -48.06
C GLY A 12 -2.53 -27.15 -47.29
N SER A 13 -3.04 -28.28 -46.80
CA SER A 13 -4.27 -28.29 -45.99
C SER A 13 -4.05 -27.59 -44.65
N THR A 14 -5.10 -26.92 -44.18
CA THR A 14 -5.12 -26.26 -42.86
C THR A 14 -6.20 -26.86 -41.97
N PHE A 15 -5.91 -26.95 -40.67
CA PHE A 15 -6.81 -27.54 -39.70
C PHE A 15 -6.56 -26.97 -38.30
N ILE A 16 -7.54 -27.09 -37.40
CA ILE A 16 -7.39 -26.67 -36.01
C ILE A 16 -6.96 -27.87 -35.17
N SER A 17 -5.87 -27.73 -34.42
CA SER A 17 -5.35 -28.73 -33.47
C SER A 17 -5.74 -28.34 -32.05
N GLN A 18 -6.36 -29.27 -31.32
CA GLN A 18 -6.74 -29.12 -29.91
C GLN A 18 -7.49 -27.82 -29.56
N GLY A 19 -8.19 -27.24 -30.54
CA GLY A 19 -8.92 -25.98 -30.39
C GLY A 19 -8.06 -24.74 -30.14
N SER A 20 -6.73 -24.83 -30.19
CA SER A 20 -5.82 -23.74 -29.79
C SER A 20 -4.93 -23.22 -30.92
N PHE A 21 -4.69 -24.00 -31.98
CA PHE A 21 -3.78 -23.63 -33.06
C PHE A 21 -4.34 -23.98 -34.43
N ARG A 22 -4.27 -23.06 -35.37
CA ARG A 22 -4.45 -23.39 -36.79
C ARG A 22 -3.11 -23.82 -37.36
N LEU A 23 -3.04 -25.06 -37.84
CA LEU A 23 -1.85 -25.66 -38.43
C LEU A 23 -1.99 -25.77 -39.95
N LYS A 24 -0.86 -25.73 -40.64
CA LYS A 24 -0.73 -26.05 -42.07
C LYS A 24 0.19 -27.25 -42.25
N CYS A 25 -0.24 -28.22 -43.04
CA CYS A 25 0.63 -29.30 -43.46
C CYS A 25 1.55 -28.83 -44.60
N VAL A 26 2.86 -28.98 -44.42
CA VAL A 26 3.86 -28.65 -45.45
C VAL A 26 4.67 -29.90 -45.75
N THR A 27 4.68 -30.34 -47.00
CA THR A 27 5.52 -31.46 -47.48
C THR A 27 6.60 -30.95 -48.42
N PHE A 28 7.83 -31.37 -48.20
CA PHE A 28 9.00 -30.98 -48.98
C PHE A 28 9.32 -32.00 -50.08
N HIS A 29 10.12 -31.60 -51.07
CA HIS A 29 10.51 -32.45 -52.21
C HIS A 29 11.30 -33.69 -51.79
N ASN A 30 12.02 -33.64 -50.66
CA ASN A 30 12.74 -34.78 -50.07
C ASN A 30 11.81 -35.73 -49.28
N LEU A 31 10.49 -35.65 -49.49
CA LEU A 31 9.45 -36.46 -48.86
C LEU A 31 9.33 -36.27 -47.34
N THR A 32 9.99 -35.28 -46.75
CA THR A 32 9.73 -34.90 -45.35
C THR A 32 8.49 -34.01 -45.26
N SER A 33 7.89 -33.96 -44.08
CA SER A 33 6.72 -33.13 -43.84
C SER A 33 6.75 -32.54 -42.44
N THR A 34 6.23 -31.33 -42.29
CA THR A 34 6.13 -30.63 -41.00
C THR A 34 4.76 -29.96 -40.85
N LEU A 35 4.43 -29.60 -39.61
CA LEU A 35 3.27 -28.79 -39.28
C LEU A 35 3.74 -27.38 -38.93
N GLU A 36 3.21 -26.40 -39.64
CA GLU A 36 3.48 -24.98 -39.41
C GLU A 36 2.29 -24.37 -38.67
N VAL A 37 2.53 -23.65 -37.58
CA VAL A 37 1.49 -22.89 -36.89
C VAL A 37 1.24 -21.59 -37.67
N LEU A 38 -0.01 -21.34 -38.05
CA LEU A 38 -0.40 -20.11 -38.76
C LEU A 38 -0.96 -19.05 -37.80
N SER A 39 -1.71 -19.47 -36.79
CA SER A 39 -2.43 -18.61 -35.87
C SER A 39 -2.86 -19.38 -34.61
N CYS A 40 -3.21 -18.65 -33.57
CA CYS A 40 -3.83 -19.21 -32.37
C CYS A 40 -5.36 -19.06 -32.43
N ILE A 41 -6.08 -19.95 -31.75
CA ILE A 41 -7.54 -19.95 -31.68
C ILE A 41 -7.97 -19.79 -30.21
N THR A 42 -8.79 -18.79 -29.87
CA THR A 42 -9.30 -18.62 -28.50
C THR A 42 -10.29 -19.73 -28.13
N PRO A 43 -10.62 -19.91 -26.84
CA PRO A 43 -11.67 -20.85 -26.43
C PRO A 43 -13.05 -20.59 -27.06
N ALA A 44 -13.33 -19.36 -27.50
CA ALA A 44 -14.53 -19.01 -28.25
C ALA A 44 -14.43 -19.27 -29.76
N GLY A 45 -13.29 -19.76 -30.24
CA GLY A 45 -13.04 -20.06 -31.65
C GLY A 45 -12.53 -18.88 -32.48
N ILE A 46 -12.12 -17.77 -31.85
CA ILE A 46 -11.64 -16.59 -32.58
C ILE A 46 -10.17 -16.76 -32.95
N GLU A 47 -9.84 -16.46 -34.20
CA GLU A 47 -8.48 -16.56 -34.71
C GLU A 47 -7.65 -15.32 -34.41
N ILE A 48 -6.46 -15.52 -33.84
CA ILE A 48 -5.49 -14.47 -33.50
C ILE A 48 -4.20 -14.71 -34.31
N PRO A 49 -3.76 -13.74 -35.12
CA PRO A 49 -2.48 -13.83 -35.82
C PRO A 49 -1.30 -13.97 -34.86
N ILE A 50 -0.24 -14.67 -35.28
CA ILE A 50 1.01 -14.76 -34.51
C ILE A 50 1.58 -13.36 -34.26
N GLY A 51 2.02 -13.10 -33.03
CA GLY A 51 2.53 -11.82 -32.56
C GLY A 51 1.42 -10.81 -32.20
N SER A 52 0.15 -11.20 -32.25
CA SER A 52 -0.99 -10.34 -31.92
C SER A 52 -1.68 -10.76 -30.63
N GLN A 53 -2.52 -9.87 -30.12
CA GLN A 53 -3.37 -10.11 -28.95
C GLN A 53 -4.82 -9.71 -29.23
N LEU A 54 -5.74 -10.32 -28.51
CA LEU A 54 -7.17 -10.05 -28.55
C LEU A 54 -7.72 -10.01 -27.13
N GLU A 55 -8.44 -8.94 -26.80
CA GLU A 55 -9.23 -8.89 -25.56
C GLU A 55 -10.61 -9.50 -25.80
N GLU A 56 -10.96 -10.48 -24.97
CA GLU A 56 -12.23 -11.17 -25.00
C GLU A 56 -12.79 -11.25 -23.57
N ARG A 57 -13.87 -10.49 -23.32
CA ARG A 57 -14.58 -10.42 -22.03
C ARG A 57 -13.66 -10.02 -20.88
N ASP A 58 -13.29 -10.99 -20.04
CA ASP A 58 -12.51 -10.86 -18.81
C ASP A 58 -11.06 -11.31 -19.00
N LYS A 59 -10.65 -11.61 -20.24
CA LYS A 59 -9.30 -12.07 -20.58
C LYS A 59 -8.71 -11.32 -21.77
N VAL A 60 -7.38 -11.22 -21.77
CA VAL A 60 -6.57 -10.90 -22.95
C VAL A 60 -5.85 -12.17 -23.36
N PHE A 61 -6.00 -12.54 -24.63
CA PHE A 61 -5.31 -13.65 -25.24
C PHE A 61 -4.18 -13.14 -26.13
N GLU A 62 -2.98 -13.70 -25.97
CA GLU A 62 -1.80 -13.35 -26.77
C GLU A 62 -1.32 -14.60 -27.52
N CYS A 63 -1.13 -14.47 -28.83
CA CYS A 63 -0.49 -15.49 -29.65
C CYS A 63 0.99 -15.13 -29.83
N THR A 64 1.87 -15.75 -29.07
CA THR A 64 3.29 -15.34 -29.02
C THR A 64 4.05 -15.66 -30.31
N SER A 65 5.05 -14.85 -30.65
CA SER A 65 6.00 -15.15 -31.74
C SER A 65 7.17 -16.03 -31.26
N GLY A 66 7.85 -16.70 -32.19
CA GLY A 66 8.92 -17.65 -31.88
C GLY A 66 8.37 -19.02 -31.49
N ASN A 67 8.33 -19.33 -30.19
CA ASN A 67 7.61 -20.51 -29.69
C ASN A 67 6.12 -20.16 -29.55
N VAL A 68 5.35 -20.44 -30.59
CA VAL A 68 3.95 -20.01 -30.70
C VAL A 68 3.12 -20.68 -29.59
N THR A 69 2.61 -19.86 -28.68
CA THR A 69 1.79 -20.28 -27.55
C THR A 69 0.62 -19.32 -27.42
N LEU A 70 -0.56 -19.85 -27.10
CA LEU A 70 -1.70 -19.03 -26.69
C LEU A 70 -1.62 -18.79 -25.18
N LYS A 71 -1.27 -17.56 -24.79
CA LYS A 71 -1.27 -17.14 -23.38
C LYS A 71 -2.58 -16.41 -23.07
N SER A 72 -3.02 -16.49 -21.82
CA SER A 72 -4.15 -15.71 -21.33
C SER A 72 -3.77 -14.93 -20.08
N SER A 73 -4.16 -13.67 -20.01
CA SER A 73 -4.07 -12.81 -18.83
C SER A 73 -5.44 -12.18 -18.53
N PRO A 74 -5.65 -11.59 -17.34
CA PRO A 74 -6.89 -10.86 -17.06
C PRO A 74 -7.05 -9.65 -18.00
N GLY A 75 -8.24 -9.50 -18.58
CA GLY A 75 -8.63 -8.35 -19.38
C GLY A 75 -9.13 -7.19 -18.53
N ARG A 76 -9.69 -6.15 -19.17
CA ARG A 76 -10.14 -4.93 -18.49
C ARG A 76 -11.17 -5.21 -17.40
N SER A 77 -12.03 -6.22 -17.58
CA SER A 77 -13.00 -6.70 -16.59
C SER A 77 -12.53 -7.96 -15.83
N GLY A 78 -11.29 -8.38 -16.07
CA GLY A 78 -10.68 -9.57 -15.49
C GLY A 78 -10.56 -9.49 -13.97
N LYS A 79 -10.91 -10.59 -13.30
CA LYS A 79 -10.87 -10.69 -11.84
C LYS A 79 -9.46 -10.71 -11.30
N CYS A 80 -9.23 -10.00 -10.21
CA CYS A 80 -7.99 -10.12 -9.43
C CYS A 80 -8.01 -11.41 -8.62
N ARG A 81 -6.90 -12.15 -8.65
CA ARG A 81 -6.73 -13.46 -7.98
C ARG A 81 -7.84 -14.47 -8.31
N GLY A 82 -8.50 -14.30 -9.45
CA GLY A 82 -9.61 -15.15 -9.90
C GLY A 82 -10.94 -14.97 -9.16
N VAL A 83 -11.00 -14.15 -8.11
CA VAL A 83 -12.21 -14.04 -7.24
C VAL A 83 -12.77 -12.63 -7.14
N TYR A 84 -11.92 -11.60 -7.10
CA TYR A 84 -12.35 -10.21 -6.90
C TYR A 84 -12.66 -9.54 -8.24
N ASN A 85 -13.85 -8.95 -8.37
CA ASN A 85 -14.21 -8.15 -9.51
C ASN A 85 -13.48 -6.81 -9.48
N VAL A 86 -13.37 -6.16 -10.63
CA VAL A 86 -12.83 -4.79 -10.70
C VAL A 86 -13.65 -3.87 -9.80
N GLN A 87 -12.97 -3.01 -9.04
CA GLN A 87 -13.46 -2.15 -7.96
C GLN A 87 -13.71 -2.83 -6.61
N ASP A 88 -13.74 -4.16 -6.52
CA ASP A 88 -13.85 -4.84 -5.23
C ASP A 88 -12.68 -4.45 -4.34
N GLU A 89 -12.99 -4.15 -3.08
CA GLU A 89 -12.01 -3.87 -2.03
C GLU A 89 -12.03 -4.99 -1.00
N TRP A 90 -10.85 -5.42 -0.55
CA TRP A 90 -10.73 -6.41 0.51
C TRP A 90 -9.55 -6.07 1.42
N VAL A 91 -9.57 -6.64 2.63
CA VAL A 91 -8.46 -6.54 3.57
C VAL A 91 -7.70 -7.86 3.56
N GLU A 92 -6.39 -7.78 3.43
CA GLU A 92 -5.47 -8.90 3.57
C GLU A 92 -4.34 -8.47 4.50
N ASP A 93 -4.12 -9.26 5.55
CA ASP A 93 -3.24 -8.92 6.67
C ASP A 93 -3.58 -7.56 7.30
N SER A 94 -2.80 -6.52 7.00
CA SER A 94 -2.98 -5.15 7.48
C SER A 94 -3.10 -4.16 6.32
N PHE A 95 -3.49 -4.62 5.14
CA PHE A 95 -3.60 -3.81 3.94
C PHE A 95 -4.98 -3.93 3.31
N LYS A 96 -5.57 -2.79 3.00
CA LYS A 96 -6.76 -2.72 2.16
C LYS A 96 -6.32 -2.60 0.72
N LEU A 97 -6.78 -3.54 -0.09
CA LEU A 97 -6.44 -3.70 -1.49
C LEU A 97 -7.68 -3.45 -2.34
N GLN A 98 -7.49 -2.99 -3.57
CA GLN A 98 -8.52 -2.80 -4.57
C GLN A 98 -8.15 -3.53 -5.85
N CYS A 99 -9.10 -4.21 -6.45
CA CYS A 99 -8.93 -4.77 -7.79
C CYS A 99 -9.13 -3.67 -8.83
N THR A 100 -8.16 -3.48 -9.70
CA THR A 100 -8.23 -2.54 -10.82
C THR A 100 -8.17 -3.32 -12.14
N PRO A 101 -8.53 -2.67 -13.28
CA PRO A 101 -8.59 -3.34 -14.57
C PRO A 101 -7.32 -4.13 -14.92
N TYR A 102 -7.47 -5.18 -15.72
CA TYR A 102 -6.40 -6.10 -16.10
C TYR A 102 -5.85 -6.92 -14.93
N GLY A 103 -6.70 -7.20 -13.93
CA GLY A 103 -6.37 -8.05 -12.79
C GLY A 103 -5.27 -7.47 -11.89
N LYS A 104 -5.08 -6.15 -11.94
CA LYS A 104 -4.08 -5.44 -11.14
C LYS A 104 -4.61 -5.22 -9.72
N VAL A 105 -3.74 -5.39 -8.73
CA VAL A 105 -4.09 -5.16 -7.33
C VAL A 105 -3.38 -3.89 -6.88
N GLU A 106 -4.15 -2.93 -6.39
CA GLU A 106 -3.63 -1.67 -5.86
C GLU A 106 -3.84 -1.61 -4.34
N LEU A 107 -2.82 -1.15 -3.62
CA LEU A 107 -2.91 -0.91 -2.18
C LEU A 107 -3.53 0.48 -1.93
N LYS A 108 -4.60 0.51 -1.14
CA LYS A 108 -5.36 1.74 -0.84
C LYS A 108 -5.00 2.31 0.53
N SER A 109 -4.87 1.46 1.52
CA SER A 109 -4.66 1.87 2.90
C SER A 109 -4.04 0.76 3.74
N CYS A 110 -3.48 1.15 4.88
CA CYS A 110 -3.07 0.26 5.94
C CYS A 110 -4.18 0.21 7.01
N ILE A 111 -4.42 -0.97 7.57
CA ILE A 111 -5.37 -1.19 8.66
C ILE A 111 -4.58 -1.47 9.94
N THR A 112 -4.80 -0.67 10.98
CA THR A 112 -4.15 -0.90 12.28
C THR A 112 -4.78 -2.10 13.01
N LYS A 113 -4.10 -2.60 14.05
CA LYS A 113 -4.65 -3.68 14.90
C LYS A 113 -6.01 -3.31 15.53
N ASP A 114 -6.23 -2.03 15.77
CA ASP A 114 -7.47 -1.48 16.33
C ASP A 114 -8.53 -1.18 15.24
N GLY A 115 -8.28 -1.59 13.99
CA GLY A 115 -9.21 -1.42 12.87
C GLY A 115 -9.22 -0.04 12.22
N VAL A 116 -8.26 0.84 12.55
CA VAL A 116 -8.19 2.17 11.95
C VAL A 116 -7.64 2.09 10.53
N GLU A 117 -8.40 2.59 9.56
CA GLU A 117 -7.95 2.71 8.17
C GLU A 117 -7.14 3.99 7.96
N ILE A 118 -5.88 3.83 7.53
CA ILE A 118 -4.93 4.89 7.22
C ILE A 118 -4.61 4.85 5.72
N PRO A 119 -5.09 5.82 4.90
CA PRO A 119 -4.80 5.87 3.47
C PRO A 119 -3.31 5.86 3.18
N LEU A 120 -2.92 5.22 2.07
CA LEU A 120 -1.54 5.22 1.60
C LEU A 120 -1.06 6.67 1.37
N GLY A 121 0.14 6.99 1.85
CA GLY A 121 0.71 8.33 1.83
C GLY A 121 0.18 9.26 2.92
N SER A 122 -0.69 8.78 3.82
CA SER A 122 -1.31 9.59 4.87
C SER A 122 -0.94 9.10 6.27
N ALA A 123 -1.18 9.96 7.26
CA ALA A 123 -1.03 9.66 8.68
C ALA A 123 -2.33 9.95 9.44
N LYS A 124 -2.60 9.19 10.50
CA LYS A 124 -3.74 9.39 11.40
C LYS A 124 -3.37 9.08 12.85
N ARG A 125 -4.02 9.80 13.77
CA ARG A 125 -4.01 9.48 15.20
C ARG A 125 -4.83 8.21 15.44
N VAL A 126 -4.26 7.28 16.20
CA VAL A 126 -4.94 6.04 16.62
C VAL A 126 -5.46 6.16 18.06
N PRO A 127 -6.38 5.28 18.51
CA PRO A 127 -6.94 5.33 19.86
C PRO A 127 -5.90 5.33 20.99
N ALA A 128 -4.75 4.70 20.78
CA ALA A 128 -3.62 4.74 21.72
C ALA A 128 -2.95 6.12 21.87
N GLY A 129 -3.42 7.14 21.14
CA GLY A 129 -3.04 8.55 21.33
C GLY A 129 -1.85 9.03 20.51
N TYR A 130 -1.12 8.14 19.83
CA TYR A 130 -0.05 8.52 18.89
C TYR A 130 -0.54 8.43 17.43
N ALA A 131 0.27 8.94 16.50
CA ALA A 131 -0.02 8.90 15.08
C ALA A 131 0.78 7.82 14.34
N LEU A 132 0.10 7.09 13.46
CA LEU A 132 0.69 6.16 12.51
C LEU A 132 0.57 6.71 11.09
N GLU A 133 1.51 6.35 10.22
CA GLU A 133 1.51 6.64 8.79
C GLU A 133 1.58 5.34 7.98
N CYS A 134 0.86 5.32 6.86
CA CYS A 134 0.93 4.25 5.86
C CYS A 134 1.73 4.77 4.68
N VAL A 135 2.96 4.28 4.49
CA VAL A 135 3.89 4.85 3.50
C VAL A 135 4.55 3.76 2.66
N GLN A 136 4.90 4.13 1.43
CA GLN A 136 5.70 3.27 0.55
C GLN A 136 7.18 3.67 0.65
N ILE A 137 8.04 2.70 0.92
CA ILE A 137 9.49 2.86 1.09
C ILE A 137 10.14 1.77 0.23
N ASP A 138 10.93 2.16 -0.76
CA ASP A 138 11.67 1.25 -1.64
C ASP A 138 10.79 0.14 -2.24
N GLY A 139 9.57 0.51 -2.65
CA GLY A 139 8.58 -0.43 -3.23
C GLY A 139 7.80 -1.25 -2.21
N ASN A 140 8.14 -1.21 -0.92
CA ASN A 140 7.43 -1.90 0.16
C ASN A 140 6.51 -0.94 0.91
N VAL A 141 5.32 -1.42 1.30
CA VAL A 141 4.40 -0.62 2.13
C VAL A 141 4.63 -0.93 3.60
N ALA A 142 4.75 0.13 4.40
CA ALA A 142 4.99 0.06 5.83
C ALA A 142 3.96 0.90 6.60
N LEU A 143 3.39 0.28 7.63
CA LEU A 143 2.66 0.97 8.69
C LEU A 143 3.65 1.27 9.83
N ARG A 144 3.92 2.55 10.10
CA ARG A 144 4.89 2.96 11.13
C ARG A 144 4.45 4.21 11.86
N THR A 145 5.11 4.54 12.96
CA THR A 145 4.88 5.79 13.69
C THR A 145 5.22 7.00 12.82
N ALA A 146 4.29 7.95 12.72
CA ALA A 146 4.44 9.14 11.88
C ALA A 146 5.56 10.05 12.40
N LYS A 147 6.56 10.38 11.58
CA LYS A 147 7.70 11.19 12.05
C LYS A 147 7.26 12.59 12.48
N THR A 148 6.41 13.23 11.69
CA THR A 148 5.88 14.56 11.93
C THR A 148 4.36 14.51 11.88
N PHE A 149 3.71 14.93 12.96
CA PHE A 149 2.26 15.00 13.03
C PHE A 149 1.85 16.06 14.05
N ASP A 150 0.75 16.76 13.78
CA ASP A 150 0.24 17.79 14.68
C ASP A 150 -0.31 17.15 15.96
N CYS A 151 -0.09 17.81 17.09
CA CYS A 151 -0.56 17.37 18.39
C CYS A 151 -1.98 17.86 18.65
N GLU A 152 -2.71 17.10 19.47
CA GLU A 152 -3.99 17.53 20.02
C GLU A 152 -3.79 17.73 21.53
N THR A 153 -4.22 18.88 22.04
CA THR A 153 -4.13 19.21 23.48
C THR A 153 -5.24 18.50 24.27
N GLY A 154 -5.15 18.48 25.60
CA GLY A 154 -6.25 17.97 26.44
C GLY A 154 -7.58 18.71 26.26
N ALA A 155 -7.55 19.92 25.68
CA ALA A 155 -8.74 20.72 25.35
C ALA A 155 -9.24 20.52 23.91
N GLY A 156 -8.62 19.64 23.11
CA GLY A 156 -8.98 19.39 21.71
C GLY A 156 -8.40 20.39 20.70
N GLU A 157 -7.57 21.34 21.15
CA GLU A 157 -6.88 22.28 20.24
C GLU A 157 -5.76 21.55 19.47
N ILE A 158 -5.61 21.85 18.18
CA ILE A 158 -4.52 21.33 17.33
C ILE A 158 -3.30 22.24 17.39
N LYS A 159 -2.16 21.65 17.74
CA LYS A 159 -0.84 22.30 17.84
C LYS A 159 0.09 21.77 16.76
N LYS A 160 0.76 22.66 16.04
CA LYS A 160 1.67 22.26 14.97
C LYS A 160 2.88 21.51 15.51
N PHE A 161 3.42 20.60 14.71
CA PHE A 161 4.68 19.94 15.05
C PHE A 161 5.76 20.96 15.44
N GLY A 162 6.40 20.76 16.60
CA GLY A 162 7.39 21.68 17.16
C GLY A 162 6.82 22.86 17.97
N GLU A 163 5.51 23.15 17.88
CA GLU A 163 4.85 24.21 18.64
C GLU A 163 4.90 23.92 20.15
N THR A 164 4.97 24.99 20.94
CA THR A 164 4.93 24.92 22.40
C THR A 164 3.70 25.62 22.95
N TRP A 165 3.11 25.06 24.00
CA TRP A 165 1.97 25.65 24.70
C TRP A 165 2.04 25.36 26.19
N ASN A 166 1.26 26.11 26.96
CA ASN A 166 1.09 25.89 28.38
C ASN A 166 -0.14 25.02 28.62
N GLU A 167 0.00 23.97 29.42
CA GLU A 167 -1.09 23.12 29.87
C GLU A 167 -1.02 23.04 31.41
N GLY A 168 -1.85 23.84 32.07
CA GLY A 168 -1.70 24.11 33.50
C GLY A 168 -0.34 24.74 33.82
N ASN A 169 0.39 24.16 34.78
CA ASN A 169 1.71 24.63 35.18
C ASN A 169 2.85 24.04 34.34
N PHE A 170 2.57 23.37 33.21
CA PHE A 170 3.58 22.72 32.38
C PHE A 170 3.69 23.38 31.01
N VAL A 171 4.92 23.58 30.55
CA VAL A 171 5.22 23.95 29.16
C VAL A 171 5.40 22.65 28.38
N ARG A 172 4.56 22.45 27.37
CA ARG A 172 4.61 21.29 26.47
C ARG A 172 5.17 21.68 25.11
N ARG A 173 5.71 20.70 24.41
CA ARG A 173 6.12 20.80 23.00
C ARG A 173 5.52 19.65 22.20
N CYS A 174 5.00 19.94 21.01
CA CYS A 174 4.61 18.88 20.08
C CYS A 174 5.86 18.24 19.49
N VAL A 175 6.02 16.94 19.69
CA VAL A 175 7.18 16.17 19.22
C VAL A 175 6.74 15.11 18.21
N ASN A 176 7.64 14.19 17.88
CA ASN A 176 7.38 13.13 16.90
C ASN A 176 6.13 12.32 17.27
N TYR A 177 5.54 11.66 16.27
CA TYR A 177 4.41 10.75 16.47
C TYR A 177 3.11 11.45 16.93
N GLY A 178 3.04 12.78 16.83
CA GLY A 178 1.86 13.55 17.22
C GLY A 178 1.59 13.53 18.72
N VAL A 179 2.60 13.22 19.54
CA VAL A 179 2.51 13.28 21.01
C VAL A 179 3.24 14.51 21.52
N SER A 180 2.93 14.92 22.75
CA SER A 180 3.54 16.07 23.40
C SER A 180 4.50 15.65 24.49
N SER A 181 5.63 16.35 24.61
CA SER A 181 6.55 16.21 25.74
C SER A 181 6.47 17.43 26.64
N ILE A 182 6.67 17.24 27.95
CA ILE A 182 6.84 18.33 28.90
C ILE A 182 8.30 18.80 28.80
N ILE A 183 8.52 20.09 28.56
CA ILE A 183 9.85 20.70 28.41
C ILE A 183 10.18 21.69 29.53
N GLY A 184 9.23 21.95 30.43
CA GLY A 184 9.41 22.85 31.55
C GLY A 184 8.09 23.08 32.30
N CYS A 185 8.13 24.03 33.22
CA CYS A 185 6.98 24.51 33.96
C CYS A 185 6.71 25.97 33.62
N TYR A 186 5.47 26.40 33.78
CA TYR A 186 5.06 27.77 33.57
C TYR A 186 4.42 28.31 34.84
N LEU A 187 4.83 29.51 35.24
CA LEU A 187 4.26 30.24 36.35
C LEU A 187 3.82 31.62 35.87
N ASP A 188 2.54 31.94 36.07
CA ASP A 188 1.99 33.24 35.70
C ASP A 188 2.72 34.37 36.44
N GLY A 189 3.00 35.47 35.73
CA GLY A 189 3.80 36.59 36.22
C GLY A 189 5.31 36.35 36.39
N VAL A 190 5.82 35.11 36.25
CA VAL A 190 7.27 34.80 36.32
C VAL A 190 7.80 34.30 34.98
N GLY A 191 7.03 33.46 34.27
CA GLY A 191 7.42 32.88 32.99
C GLY A 191 7.80 31.40 33.10
N SER A 192 8.58 30.92 32.12
CA SER A 192 8.95 29.52 32.00
C SER A 192 10.15 29.15 32.88
N ILE A 193 10.04 28.02 33.58
CA ILE A 193 11.10 27.39 34.39
C ILE A 193 11.51 26.10 33.67
N GLY A 194 12.79 25.93 33.33
CA GLY A 194 13.27 24.71 32.68
C GLY A 194 13.12 23.47 33.58
N LEU A 195 13.09 22.28 32.97
CA LEU A 195 13.07 21.03 33.74
C LEU A 195 14.30 20.95 34.66
N ASN A 196 14.06 20.48 35.89
CA ASN A 196 15.03 20.40 36.99
C ASN A 196 15.65 21.75 37.38
N GLN A 197 15.02 22.86 36.99
CA GLN A 197 15.36 24.19 37.46
C GLN A 197 14.39 24.66 38.54
N ASN A 198 14.79 25.72 39.23
CA ASN A 198 14.00 26.38 40.25
C ASN A 198 14.10 27.90 40.09
N VAL A 199 13.14 28.61 40.66
CA VAL A 199 13.12 30.08 40.69
C VAL A 199 12.52 30.54 42.01
N THR A 200 13.04 31.64 42.55
CA THR A 200 12.45 32.33 43.70
C THR A 200 11.75 33.57 43.20
N SER A 201 10.49 33.75 43.58
CA SER A 201 9.73 34.97 43.31
C SER A 201 8.98 35.38 44.57
N GLY A 202 9.31 36.55 45.11
CA GLY A 202 8.85 36.99 46.42
C GLY A 202 9.35 36.06 47.54
N ASN A 203 8.42 35.58 48.38
CA ASN A 203 8.68 34.64 49.47
C ASN A 203 8.45 33.17 49.08
N LEU A 204 8.27 32.88 47.79
CA LEU A 204 7.98 31.55 47.28
C LEU A 204 9.13 31.04 46.40
N PHE A 205 9.46 29.78 46.62
CA PHE A 205 10.45 29.01 45.87
C PHE A 205 9.71 27.95 45.04
N TYR A 206 9.91 27.98 43.72
CA TYR A 206 9.23 27.11 42.77
C TYR A 206 10.22 26.15 42.13
N MET A 207 9.84 24.89 42.01
CA MET A 207 10.67 23.83 41.41
C MET A 207 9.92 23.13 40.29
N CYS A 208 10.56 23.01 39.13
CA CYS A 208 10.09 22.16 38.05
C CYS A 208 10.91 20.87 38.05
N ILE A 209 10.32 19.75 38.47
CA ILE A 209 11.04 18.50 38.72
C ILE A 209 10.65 17.47 37.66
N ASN A 210 11.64 16.78 37.10
CA ASN A 210 11.48 15.55 36.33
C ASN A 210 12.37 14.45 36.93
N GLN A 211 11.75 13.40 37.48
CA GLN A 211 12.43 12.22 38.01
C GLN A 211 11.71 10.96 37.52
N ASN A 212 12.40 10.11 36.76
CA ASN A 212 11.85 8.86 36.20
C ASN A 212 10.52 9.09 35.46
N ASP A 213 10.48 10.10 34.57
CA ASP A 213 9.30 10.54 33.82
C ASP A 213 8.10 10.96 34.67
N GLN A 214 8.30 11.20 35.97
CA GLN A 214 7.34 11.86 36.83
C GLN A 214 7.63 13.36 36.89
N PHE A 215 6.76 14.14 36.26
CA PHE A 215 6.82 15.59 36.25
C PHE A 215 6.06 16.17 37.45
N LYS A 216 6.72 17.03 38.22
CA LYS A 216 6.13 17.69 39.40
C LYS A 216 6.48 19.16 39.41
N PHE A 217 5.47 20.01 39.56
CA PHE A 217 5.64 21.41 39.90
C PHE A 217 5.43 21.57 41.41
N ARG A 218 6.43 22.05 42.14
CA ARG A 218 6.37 22.24 43.60
C ARG A 218 6.58 23.69 43.97
N THR A 219 5.83 24.13 44.97
CA THR A 219 5.95 25.45 45.59
C THR A 219 6.29 25.28 47.07
N LEU A 220 7.34 25.96 47.53
CA LEU A 220 7.78 26.00 48.92
C LEU A 220 7.87 27.46 49.38
N LYS A 221 7.79 27.71 50.69
CA LYS A 221 8.17 29.01 51.23
C LYS A 221 9.69 29.11 51.22
N ALA A 222 10.24 30.22 50.71
CA ALA A 222 11.66 30.50 50.83
C ALA A 222 11.99 30.63 52.34
N GLN A 223 12.98 29.87 52.82
CA GLN A 223 13.50 30.06 54.17
C GLN A 223 14.16 31.45 54.20
N GLN A 224 13.69 32.31 55.11
CA GLN A 224 14.32 33.60 55.43
C GLN A 224 15.68 33.38 56.07
#